data_AF-A0A9E3K985-F1
#
_entry.id   AF-A0A9E3K985-F1
#
_cell.length_a   1.000
_cell.length_b   1.000
_cell.length_c   1.000
_cell.angle_alpha   90.00
_cell.angle_beta   90.00
_cell.angle_gamma   90.00
#
_symmetry.space_group_name_H-M   'P 1'
#
loop_
_entity.id
_entity.type
_entity.pdbx_description
1 polymer ?
#
loop_
_entity_poly.entity_id
_entity_poly.type
_entity_poly.pdbx_seq_one_letter_code
_entity_poly.pdbx_strand_id
1 'polypeptide(L)'
;MKSARILVYVIIAYVIAFLVWWSVLLLRTEQRSYDLQQELIELQIKEGLLAEDTNLKSIDSAFIRNKRMILMEGAVFLVLLLGGAFYILRLHQRQERFVELKRNFLLGTTHELRSPIAAVKLNLQTLIKKEISAPNKDLLLNNSVSEINRLNNLIDNILLASKIDAKEYSFQLEAVPLSNLVAKTLQEARATG
;
A
#
# COMPACT_ATOMS: atom_id res chain seq x y z
N MET A 1 -9.81 9.71 -3.67
CA MET A 1 -9.72 8.76 -4.82
C MET A 1 -9.24 9.41 -6.11
N LYS A 2 -9.87 10.49 -6.61
CA LYS A 2 -9.40 11.19 -7.83
C LYS A 2 -8.04 11.91 -7.63
N SER A 3 -7.81 12.46 -6.45
CA SER A 3 -6.61 13.24 -6.11
C SER A 3 -5.28 12.48 -6.23
N ALA A 4 -5.22 11.20 -5.85
CA ALA A 4 -4.00 10.40 -5.93
C ALA A 4 -3.62 10.06 -7.38
N ARG A 5 -4.61 9.74 -8.23
CA ARG A 5 -4.38 9.51 -9.66
C ARG A 5 -3.98 10.81 -10.36
N ILE A 6 -4.65 11.92 -10.02
CA ILE A 6 -4.29 13.25 -10.52
C ILE A 6 -2.85 13.59 -10.14
N LEU A 7 -2.43 13.34 -8.90
CA LEU A 7 -1.06 13.60 -8.44
C LEU A 7 -0.03 12.79 -9.22
N VAL A 8 -0.30 11.51 -9.50
CA VAL A 8 0.56 10.68 -10.37
C VAL A 8 0.63 11.25 -11.78
N TYR A 9 -0.50 11.65 -12.38
CA TYR A 9 -0.51 12.25 -13.71
C TYR A 9 0.22 13.61 -13.75
N VAL A 10 0.09 14.42 -12.71
CA VAL A 10 0.79 15.70 -12.57
C VAL A 10 2.30 15.47 -12.47
N ILE A 11 2.75 14.47 -11.70
CA ILE A 11 4.18 14.11 -11.61
C ILE A 11 4.69 13.63 -12.97
N ILE A 12 3.95 12.75 -13.65
CA ILE A 12 4.32 12.26 -14.98
C ILE A 12 4.42 13.43 -15.97
N ALA A 13 3.43 14.31 -16.00
CA ALA A 13 3.40 15.48 -16.89
C ALA A 13 4.56 16.45 -16.59
N TYR A 14 4.85 16.71 -15.31
CA TYR A 14 5.98 17.54 -14.89
C TYR A 14 7.30 16.95 -15.37
N VAL A 15 7.50 15.64 -15.22
CA VAL A 15 8.76 15.01 -15.65
C VAL A 15 8.88 14.98 -17.17
N ILE A 16 7.79 14.75 -17.92
CA ILE A 16 7.81 14.86 -19.38
C ILE A 16 8.20 16.29 -19.80
N ALA A 17 7.58 17.31 -19.20
CA ALA A 17 7.91 18.70 -19.47
C ALA A 17 9.38 19.01 -19.13
N PHE A 18 9.88 18.49 -18.01
CA PHE A 18 11.28 18.64 -17.60
C PHE A 18 12.24 17.94 -18.58
N LEU A 19 11.93 16.73 -19.05
CA LEU A 19 12.73 16.01 -20.05
C LEU A 19 12.74 16.72 -21.40
N VAL A 20 11.60 17.25 -21.83
CA VAL A 20 11.50 18.04 -23.08
C VAL A 20 12.28 19.33 -22.95
N TRP A 21 12.11 20.07 -21.85
CA TRP A 21 12.92 21.27 -21.57
C TRP A 21 14.40 20.93 -21.58
N TRP A 22 14.81 19.92 -20.81
CA TRP A 22 16.19 19.49 -20.69
C TRP A 22 16.78 19.11 -22.05
N SER A 23 16.04 18.35 -22.85
CA SER A 23 16.41 18.00 -24.23
C SER A 23 16.60 19.24 -25.11
N VAL A 24 15.70 20.22 -25.03
CA VAL A 24 15.80 21.48 -25.79
C VAL A 24 16.98 22.33 -25.31
N LEU A 25 17.18 22.43 -24.00
CA LEU A 25 18.31 23.14 -23.40
C LEU A 25 19.63 22.55 -23.88
N LEU A 26 19.70 21.22 -23.94
CA LEU A 26 20.87 20.49 -24.41
C LEU A 26 21.20 20.66 -25.88
N LEU A 27 20.18 20.64 -26.74
CA LEU A 27 20.36 20.93 -28.16
C LEU A 27 20.88 22.36 -28.38
N ARG A 28 20.50 23.30 -27.49
CA ARG A 28 20.99 24.68 -27.54
C ARG A 28 22.40 24.86 -26.97
N THR A 29 22.78 24.12 -25.93
CA THR A 29 24.12 24.26 -25.31
C THR A 29 25.21 23.56 -26.11
N GLU A 30 24.92 22.43 -26.73
CA GLU A 30 25.87 21.69 -27.57
C GLU A 30 26.24 22.48 -28.83
N GLN A 31 25.25 23.03 -29.56
CA GLN A 31 25.49 23.77 -30.82
C GLN A 31 26.48 24.93 -30.65
N ARG A 32 26.33 25.70 -29.56
CA ARG A 32 27.14 26.90 -29.31
C ARG A 32 28.60 26.58 -28.99
N SER A 33 28.87 25.39 -28.44
CA SER A 33 30.24 24.95 -28.18
C SER A 33 30.96 24.50 -29.47
N TYR A 34 30.22 23.93 -30.44
CA TYR A 34 30.80 23.51 -31.72
C TYR A 34 31.17 24.69 -32.62
N ASP A 35 30.27 25.67 -32.73
CA ASP A 35 30.51 26.85 -33.57
C ASP A 35 31.72 27.65 -33.05
N LEU A 36 31.82 27.85 -31.73
CA LEU A 36 32.95 28.55 -31.09
C LEU A 36 34.27 27.78 -31.22
N GLN A 37 34.26 26.45 -31.19
CA GLN A 37 35.47 25.63 -31.37
C GLN A 37 35.95 25.67 -32.82
N GLN A 38 35.05 25.63 -33.80
CA GLN A 38 35.45 25.78 -35.21
C GLN A 38 35.98 27.17 -35.52
N GLU A 39 35.34 28.23 -35.01
CA GLU A 39 35.78 29.61 -35.21
C GLU A 39 37.19 29.86 -34.62
N LEU A 40 37.46 29.36 -33.40
CA LEU A 40 38.80 29.45 -32.79
C LEU A 40 39.87 28.67 -33.58
N ILE A 41 39.52 27.48 -34.09
CA ILE A 41 40.43 26.65 -34.87
C ILE A 41 40.72 27.29 -36.22
N GLU A 42 39.71 27.85 -36.89
CA GLU A 42 39.88 28.58 -38.15
C GLU A 42 40.78 29.81 -37.98
N LEU A 43 40.62 30.55 -36.87
CA LEU A 43 41.50 31.67 -36.52
C LEU A 43 42.95 31.23 -36.25
N GLN A 44 43.15 30.12 -35.53
CA GLN A 44 44.49 29.57 -35.24
C GLN A 44 45.19 29.00 -36.48
N ILE A 45 44.44 28.38 -37.40
CA ILE A 45 44.95 27.92 -38.70
C ILE A 45 45.34 29.13 -39.56
N LYS A 46 44.50 30.18 -39.57
CA LYS A 46 44.76 31.43 -40.32
C LYS A 46 45.98 32.20 -39.79
N GLU A 47 46.27 32.10 -38.49
CA GLU A 47 47.49 32.64 -37.88
C GLU A 47 48.72 31.73 -38.02
N GLY A 48 48.59 30.57 -38.68
CA GLY A 48 49.71 29.66 -38.97
C GLY A 48 50.27 28.92 -37.75
N LEU A 49 49.51 28.86 -36.65
CA LEU A 49 49.93 28.28 -35.37
C LEU A 49 49.71 26.75 -35.28
N LEU A 50 48.97 26.11 -36.20
CA LEU A 50 48.62 24.68 -36.14
C LEU A 50 48.60 23.99 -37.52
N ALA A 51 48.94 22.69 -37.56
CA ALA A 51 48.85 21.84 -38.75
C ALA A 51 47.45 21.23 -38.93
N GLU A 52 46.97 21.24 -40.18
CA GLU A 52 45.56 21.03 -40.60
C GLU A 52 44.99 19.63 -40.29
N ASP A 53 45.82 18.59 -40.17
CA ASP A 53 45.36 17.20 -40.27
C ASP A 53 45.19 16.47 -38.91
N THR A 54 45.81 16.95 -37.82
CA THR A 54 45.81 16.20 -36.54
C THR A 54 44.58 16.47 -35.65
N ASN A 55 43.81 17.52 -35.93
CA ASN A 55 42.81 18.06 -34.99
C ASN A 55 41.33 17.78 -35.31
N LEU A 56 40.97 17.33 -36.53
CA LEU A 56 39.56 17.00 -36.83
C LEU A 56 39.05 15.77 -36.03
N LYS A 57 39.92 14.80 -35.72
CA LYS A 57 39.53 13.57 -34.99
C LYS A 57 39.28 13.78 -33.49
N SER A 58 39.82 14.81 -32.87
CA SER A 58 39.63 15.07 -31.44
C SER A 58 38.23 15.65 -31.14
N ILE A 59 37.67 16.43 -32.08
CA ILE A 59 36.34 17.06 -32.03
C ILE A 59 35.22 15.99 -32.06
N ASP A 60 35.30 15.03 -33.00
CA ASP A 60 34.31 13.95 -33.11
C ASP A 60 34.26 13.03 -31.87
N SER A 61 35.40 12.78 -31.24
CA SER A 61 35.47 11.91 -30.06
C SER A 61 34.90 12.57 -28.78
N ALA A 62 34.99 13.90 -28.66
CA ALA A 62 34.41 14.67 -27.57
C ALA A 62 32.88 14.75 -27.72
N PHE A 63 32.39 14.91 -28.96
CA PHE A 63 30.96 14.90 -29.31
C PHE A 63 30.26 13.60 -28.90
N ILE A 64 30.88 12.44 -29.19
CA ILE A 64 30.30 11.12 -28.88
C ILE A 64 30.26 10.87 -27.36
N ARG A 65 31.25 11.33 -26.59
CA ARG A 65 31.27 11.19 -25.13
C ARG A 65 30.18 12.01 -24.46
N ASN A 66 29.98 13.25 -24.90
CA ASN A 66 28.96 14.14 -24.34
C ASN A 66 27.55 13.56 -24.56
N LYS A 67 27.23 13.12 -25.79
CA LYS A 67 25.94 12.47 -26.09
C LYS A 67 25.66 11.22 -25.26
N ARG A 68 26.69 10.43 -24.93
CA ARG A 68 26.54 9.21 -24.14
C ARG A 68 26.24 9.52 -22.66
N MET A 69 26.79 10.60 -22.11
CA MET A 69 26.50 11.01 -20.73
C MET A 69 25.03 11.40 -20.54
N ILE A 70 24.49 12.14 -21.51
CA ILE A 70 23.10 12.63 -21.51
C ILE A 70 22.09 11.49 -21.66
N LEU A 71 22.35 10.55 -22.57
CA LEU A 71 21.50 9.37 -22.76
C LEU A 71 21.39 8.55 -21.48
N MET A 72 22.50 8.42 -20.74
CA MET A 72 22.51 7.67 -19.48
C MET A 72 21.76 8.41 -18.37
N GLU A 73 21.89 9.73 -18.27
CA GLU A 73 21.16 10.53 -17.28
C GLU A 73 19.65 10.50 -17.53
N GLY A 74 19.22 10.64 -18.80
CA GLY A 74 17.81 10.49 -19.18
C GLY A 74 17.27 9.08 -18.92
N ALA A 75 18.07 8.04 -19.17
CA ALA A 75 17.69 6.66 -18.87
C ALA A 75 17.52 6.43 -17.36
N VAL A 76 18.39 6.99 -16.52
CA VAL A 76 18.27 6.91 -15.05
C VAL A 76 16.98 7.57 -14.57
N PHE A 77 16.65 8.77 -15.07
CA PHE A 77 15.39 9.44 -14.72
C PHE A 77 14.16 8.65 -15.16
N LEU A 78 14.20 8.04 -16.35
CA LEU A 78 13.11 7.21 -16.86
C LEU A 78 12.90 5.97 -15.99
N VAL A 79 13.97 5.29 -15.58
CA VAL A 79 13.90 4.12 -14.68
C VAL A 79 13.35 4.51 -13.32
N LEU A 80 13.81 5.62 -12.73
CA LEU A 80 13.31 6.10 -11.44
C LEU A 80 11.81 6.45 -11.51
N LEU A 81 11.37 7.07 -12.60
CA LEU A 81 9.96 7.43 -12.78
C LEU A 81 9.08 6.18 -12.91
N LEU A 82 9.46 5.25 -13.78
CA LEU A 82 8.70 4.01 -13.97
C LEU A 82 8.67 3.18 -12.68
N GLY A 83 9.81 3.09 -11.98
CA GLY A 83 9.91 2.41 -10.69
C GLY A 83 9.04 3.07 -9.60
N GLY A 84 9.09 4.40 -9.50
CA GLY A 84 8.28 5.17 -8.55
C GLY A 84 6.78 5.06 -8.83
N ALA A 85 6.38 5.20 -10.10
CA ALA A 85 4.99 5.02 -10.52
C ALA A 85 4.50 3.60 -10.21
N PHE A 86 5.30 2.58 -10.54
CA PHE A 86 4.99 1.19 -10.23
C PHE A 86 4.83 0.95 -8.72
N TYR A 87 5.75 1.50 -7.91
CA TYR A 87 5.70 1.38 -6.44
C TYR A 87 4.43 2.01 -5.85
N ILE A 88 4.09 3.24 -6.27
CA ILE A 88 2.88 3.95 -5.81
C ILE A 88 1.62 3.17 -6.19
N LEU A 89 1.53 2.68 -7.44
CA LEU A 89 0.39 1.90 -7.90
C LEU A 89 0.24 0.60 -7.10
N ARG A 90 1.35 -0.08 -6.80
CA ARG A 90 1.34 -1.31 -5.99
C ARG A 90 0.90 -1.04 -4.55
N LEU A 91 1.40 0.04 -3.95
CA LEU A 91 1.01 0.45 -2.60
C LEU A 91 -0.48 0.80 -2.53
N HIS A 92 -0.99 1.51 -3.54
CA HIS A 92 -2.39 1.88 -3.62
C HIS A 92 -3.32 0.67 -3.74
N GLN A 93 -3.00 -0.30 -4.62
CA GLN A 93 -3.77 -1.54 -4.72
C GLN A 93 -3.81 -2.31 -3.40
N ARG A 94 -2.69 -2.34 -2.66
CA ARG A 94 -2.64 -2.98 -1.35
C ARG A 94 -3.56 -2.26 -0.36
N GLN A 95 -3.60 -0.93 -0.39
CA GLN A 95 -4.44 -0.13 0.48
C GLN A 95 -5.93 -0.30 0.19
N GLU A 96 -6.34 -0.36 -1.09
CA GLU A 96 -7.74 -0.63 -1.44
C GLU A 96 -8.20 -2.00 -0.93
N ARG A 97 -7.37 -3.05 -1.08
CA ARG A 97 -7.68 -4.38 -0.52
C ARG A 97 -7.85 -4.35 0.99
N PHE A 98 -7.02 -3.61 1.72
CA PHE A 98 -7.17 -3.46 3.18
C PHE A 98 -8.47 -2.73 3.55
N VAL A 99 -8.83 -1.68 2.81
CA VAL A 99 -10.09 -0.94 3.04
C VAL A 99 -11.29 -1.85 2.79
N GLU A 100 -11.27 -2.63 1.71
CA GLU A 100 -12.32 -3.58 1.38
C GLU A 100 -12.45 -4.67 2.45
N LEU A 101 -11.34 -5.25 2.89
CA LEU A 101 -11.32 -6.24 3.97
C LEU A 101 -11.92 -5.67 5.26
N LYS A 102 -11.52 -4.45 5.66
CA LYS A 102 -12.04 -3.78 6.85
C LYS A 102 -13.53 -3.49 6.73
N ARG A 103 -14.00 -3.08 5.54
CA ARG A 103 -15.43 -2.88 5.26
C ARG A 103 -16.20 -4.20 5.37
N ASN A 104 -15.70 -5.28 4.77
CA ASN A 104 -16.34 -6.59 4.80
C ASN A 104 -16.39 -7.15 6.23
N PHE A 105 -15.33 -6.96 7.01
CA PHE A 105 -15.31 -7.28 8.44
C PHE A 105 -16.41 -6.53 9.19
N LEU A 106 -16.46 -5.20 9.07
CA LEU A 106 -17.49 -4.39 9.75
C LEU A 106 -18.91 -4.80 9.37
N LEU A 107 -19.16 -5.07 8.08
CA LEU A 107 -20.46 -5.53 7.62
C LEU A 107 -20.81 -6.91 8.21
N GLY A 108 -19.90 -7.88 8.11
CA GLY A 108 -20.08 -9.23 8.64
C GLY A 108 -20.34 -9.22 10.15
N THR A 109 -19.48 -8.55 10.90
CA THR A 109 -19.63 -8.38 12.35
C THR A 109 -20.96 -7.71 12.71
N THR A 110 -21.36 -6.65 12.01
CA THR A 110 -22.65 -5.98 12.29
C THR A 110 -23.83 -6.91 12.04
N HIS A 111 -23.80 -7.74 11.00
CA HIS A 111 -24.83 -8.72 10.72
C HIS A 111 -24.92 -9.79 11.81
N GLU A 112 -23.77 -10.30 12.25
CA GLU A 112 -23.69 -11.31 13.32
C GLU A 112 -24.16 -10.75 14.67
N LEU A 113 -23.90 -9.47 14.97
CA LEU A 113 -24.39 -8.82 16.19
C LEU A 113 -25.90 -8.52 16.14
N ARG A 114 -26.45 -8.18 14.97
CA ARG A 114 -27.87 -7.82 14.83
C ARG A 114 -28.80 -9.01 15.08
N SER A 115 -28.39 -10.23 14.71
CA SER A 115 -29.18 -11.46 14.87
C SER A 115 -29.55 -11.78 16.34
N PRO A 116 -28.59 -11.92 17.29
CA PRO A 116 -28.91 -12.18 18.69
C PRO A 116 -29.72 -11.04 19.33
N ILE A 117 -29.44 -9.78 18.95
CA ILE A 117 -30.23 -8.62 19.42
C ILE A 117 -31.70 -8.73 18.98
N ALA A 118 -31.94 -9.12 17.72
CA ALA A 118 -33.29 -9.33 17.22
C ALA A 118 -33.99 -10.50 17.92
N ALA A 119 -33.27 -11.59 18.20
CA ALA A 119 -33.80 -12.75 18.92
C ALA A 119 -34.20 -12.41 20.36
N VAL A 120 -33.33 -11.71 21.12
CA VAL A 120 -33.63 -11.23 22.47
C VAL A 120 -34.84 -10.29 22.45
N LYS A 121 -34.86 -9.34 21.52
CA LYS A 121 -35.99 -8.41 21.38
C LYS A 121 -37.31 -9.15 21.12
N LEU A 122 -37.30 -10.16 20.25
CA LEU A 122 -38.48 -10.97 19.94
C LEU A 122 -38.97 -11.77 21.15
N ASN A 123 -38.05 -12.40 21.90
CA ASN A 123 -38.37 -13.14 23.11
C ASN A 123 -39.01 -12.22 24.16
N LEU A 124 -38.41 -11.06 24.40
CA LEU A 124 -38.94 -10.06 25.34
C LEU A 124 -40.29 -9.48 24.88
N GLN A 125 -40.47 -9.20 23.58
CA GLN A 125 -41.76 -8.76 23.05
C GLN A 125 -42.86 -9.81 23.22
N THR A 126 -42.51 -11.09 23.07
CA THR A 126 -43.44 -12.19 23.26
C THR A 126 -43.88 -12.29 24.72
N LEU A 127 -42.92 -12.18 25.65
CA LEU A 127 -43.16 -12.13 27.09
C LEU A 127 -44.07 -10.97 27.53
N ILE A 128 -43.98 -9.81 26.85
CA ILE A 128 -44.80 -8.63 27.15
C ILE A 128 -46.23 -8.76 26.58
N LYS A 129 -46.38 -9.32 25.37
CA LYS A 129 -47.64 -9.26 24.61
C LYS A 129 -48.60 -10.42 24.83
N LYS A 130 -48.13 -11.55 25.34
CA LYS A 130 -48.93 -12.78 25.46
C LYS A 130 -49.00 -13.22 26.92
N GLU A 131 -50.16 -13.74 27.32
CA GLU A 131 -50.21 -14.62 28.50
C GLU A 131 -49.57 -15.95 28.11
N ILE A 132 -48.41 -16.23 28.71
CA ILE A 132 -47.60 -17.40 28.43
C ILE A 132 -47.56 -18.25 29.70
N SER A 133 -47.71 -19.56 29.56
CA SER A 133 -47.56 -20.49 30.68
C SER A 133 -46.14 -20.39 31.30
N ALA A 134 -46.04 -20.59 32.61
CA ALA A 134 -44.77 -20.53 33.35
C ALA A 134 -43.59 -21.26 32.66
N PRO A 135 -43.71 -22.53 32.21
CA PRO A 135 -42.60 -23.23 31.57
C PRO A 135 -42.13 -22.60 30.25
N ASN A 136 -43.05 -22.02 29.46
CA ASN A 136 -42.71 -21.32 28.23
C ASN A 136 -42.08 -19.93 28.52
N LYS A 137 -42.44 -19.32 29.66
CA LYS A 137 -41.85 -18.07 30.13
C LYS A 137 -40.37 -18.26 30.48
N ASP A 138 -40.08 -19.31 31.26
CA ASP A 138 -38.71 -19.66 31.65
C ASP A 138 -37.85 -20.02 30.44
N LEU A 139 -38.42 -20.73 29.45
CA LEU A 139 -37.74 -21.03 28.20
C LEU A 139 -37.34 -19.77 27.43
N LEU A 140 -38.24 -18.79 27.28
CA LEU A 140 -37.94 -17.53 26.58
C LEU A 140 -36.89 -16.69 27.32
N LEU A 141 -36.92 -16.69 28.66
CA LEU A 141 -35.92 -16.02 29.48
C LEU A 141 -34.55 -16.68 29.33
N ASN A 142 -34.47 -18.00 29.45
CA ASN A 142 -33.23 -18.76 29.28
C ASN A 142 -32.65 -18.59 27.87
N ASN A 143 -33.49 -18.61 26.83
CA ASN A 143 -33.05 -18.32 25.46
C ASN A 143 -32.48 -16.91 25.33
N SER A 144 -33.10 -15.92 25.98
CA SER A 144 -32.60 -14.54 25.97
C SER A 144 -31.24 -14.41 26.67
N VAL A 145 -31.04 -15.08 27.80
CA VAL A 145 -29.75 -15.12 28.50
C VAL A 145 -28.67 -15.78 27.62
N SER A 146 -29.00 -16.88 26.95
CA SER A 146 -28.09 -17.57 26.02
C SER A 146 -27.64 -16.65 24.87
N GLU A 147 -28.57 -15.93 24.24
CA GLU A 147 -28.23 -14.98 23.16
C GLU A 147 -27.40 -13.79 23.65
N ILE A 148 -27.60 -13.32 24.89
CA ILE A 148 -26.74 -12.30 25.51
C ILE A 148 -25.32 -12.83 25.74
N ASN A 149 -25.17 -14.06 26.24
CA ASN A 149 -23.85 -14.69 26.42
C ASN A 149 -23.14 -14.86 25.07
N ARG A 150 -23.88 -15.27 24.04
CA ARG A 150 -23.34 -15.34 22.67
C ARG A 150 -22.89 -13.98 22.15
N LEU A 151 -23.65 -12.92 22.41
CA LEU A 151 -23.29 -11.55 22.05
C LEU A 151 -22.00 -11.10 22.76
N ASN A 152 -21.84 -11.40 24.05
CA ASN A 152 -20.62 -11.11 24.81
C ASN A 152 -19.40 -11.81 24.19
N ASN A 153 -19.52 -13.11 23.88
CA ASN A 153 -18.44 -13.86 23.22
C ASN A 153 -18.04 -13.24 21.87
N LEU A 154 -19.01 -12.75 21.08
CA LEU A 154 -18.72 -12.03 19.83
C LEU A 154 -17.97 -10.73 20.07
N ILE A 155 -18.37 -9.95 21.08
CA ILE A 155 -17.69 -8.70 21.47
C ILE A 155 -16.24 -8.98 21.89
N ASP A 156 -16.02 -10.00 22.74
CA ASP A 156 -14.69 -10.38 23.20
C ASP A 156 -13.78 -10.80 22.04
N ASN A 157 -14.32 -11.57 21.08
CA ASN A 157 -13.60 -11.94 19.87
C ASN A 157 -13.21 -10.73 19.01
N ILE A 158 -14.11 -9.75 18.87
CA ILE A 158 -13.83 -8.50 18.13
C ILE A 158 -12.75 -7.69 18.83
N LEU A 159 -12.83 -7.55 20.16
CA LEU A 159 -11.83 -6.84 20.96
C LEU A 159 -10.46 -7.50 20.87
N LEU A 160 -10.40 -8.83 20.95
CA LEU A 160 -9.17 -9.60 20.77
C LEU A 160 -8.58 -9.38 19.37
N ALA A 161 -9.41 -9.50 18.33
CA ALA A 161 -8.99 -9.24 16.95
C ALA A 161 -8.44 -7.83 16.77
N SER A 162 -9.09 -6.83 17.38
CA SER A 162 -8.63 -5.43 17.34
C SER A 162 -7.29 -5.22 18.05
N LYS A 163 -7.07 -5.87 19.20
CA LYS A 163 -5.77 -5.80 19.92
C LYS A 163 -4.63 -6.43 19.11
N ILE A 164 -4.92 -7.53 18.41
CA ILE A 164 -3.97 -8.19 17.52
C ILE A 164 -3.64 -7.28 16.32
N ASP A 165 -4.65 -6.67 15.69
CA ASP A 165 -4.46 -5.76 14.54
C ASP A 165 -3.67 -4.49 14.93
N ALA A 166 -3.91 -3.94 16.12
CA ALA A 166 -3.18 -2.79 16.66
C ALA A 166 -1.72 -3.10 17.02
N LYS A 167 -1.27 -4.37 16.91
CA LYS A 167 0.02 -4.87 17.43
C LYS A 167 0.23 -4.59 18.93
N GLU A 168 -0.84 -4.30 19.67
CA GLU A 168 -0.83 -4.08 21.11
C GLU A 168 -0.90 -5.41 21.87
N TYR A 169 -1.15 -6.51 21.17
CA TYR A 169 -1.14 -7.85 21.74
C TYR A 169 0.29 -8.41 21.84
N SER A 170 0.85 -8.44 23.05
CA SER A 170 2.13 -9.10 23.32
C SER A 170 1.92 -10.60 23.51
N PHE A 171 2.47 -11.42 22.62
CA PHE A 171 2.53 -12.87 22.83
C PHE A 171 3.56 -13.19 23.91
N GLN A 172 3.09 -13.71 25.05
CA GLN A 172 3.95 -14.30 26.07
C GLN A 172 4.22 -15.74 25.68
N LEU A 173 5.36 -15.98 25.04
CA LEU A 173 5.78 -17.31 24.62
C LEU A 173 6.57 -17.96 25.75
N GLU A 174 6.07 -19.10 26.23
CA GLU A 174 6.72 -19.89 27.28
C GLU A 174 6.95 -21.33 26.80
N ALA A 175 8.03 -21.96 27.28
CA ALA A 175 8.31 -23.36 27.00
C ALA A 175 7.40 -24.24 27.85
N VAL A 176 6.41 -24.88 27.21
CA VAL A 176 5.42 -25.72 27.89
C VAL A 176 5.52 -27.16 27.39
N PRO A 177 5.55 -28.18 28.30
CA PRO A 177 5.50 -29.58 27.89
C PRO A 177 4.18 -29.90 27.18
N LEU A 178 4.27 -30.27 25.90
CA LEU A 178 3.09 -30.53 25.06
C LEU A 178 2.19 -31.63 25.65
N SER A 179 2.79 -32.66 26.26
CA SER A 179 2.05 -33.75 26.92
C SER A 179 1.11 -33.26 28.01
N ASN A 180 1.58 -32.31 28.84
CA ASN A 180 0.82 -31.77 29.95
C ASN A 180 -0.29 -30.85 29.46
N LEU A 181 -0.02 -30.06 28.42
CA LEU A 181 -1.02 -29.20 27.79
C LEU A 181 -2.16 -30.04 27.20
N VAL A 182 -1.83 -31.07 26.42
CA VAL A 182 -2.82 -31.96 25.81
C VAL A 182 -3.64 -32.70 26.87
N ALA A 183 -2.99 -33.25 27.91
CA ALA A 183 -3.68 -33.93 29.00
C ALA A 183 -4.66 -33.00 29.73
N LYS A 184 -4.26 -31.75 30.02
CA LYS A 184 -5.10 -30.74 30.66
C LYS A 184 -6.31 -30.40 29.79
N THR A 185 -6.11 -30.14 28.51
CA THR A 185 -7.21 -29.81 27.58
C THR A 185 -8.21 -30.97 27.42
N LEU A 186 -7.74 -32.22 27.39
CA LEU A 186 -8.60 -33.40 27.34
C LEU A 186 -9.42 -33.57 28.63
N GLN A 187 -8.85 -33.23 29.78
CA GLN A 187 -9.56 -33.30 31.06
C GLN A 187 -10.67 -32.24 31.15
N GLU A 188 -10.38 -30.99 30.73
CA GLU A 188 -11.35 -29.90 30.68
C GLU A 188 -12.49 -30.19 29.68
N ALA A 189 -12.16 -30.72 28.50
CA ALA A 189 -13.16 -31.09 27.50
C ALA A 189 -14.11 -32.20 27.98
N ARG A 190 -13.61 -33.16 28.77
CA ARG A 190 -14.42 -34.22 29.38
C ARG A 190 -15.28 -33.77 30.55
N ALA A 191 -14.92 -32.66 31.21
CA ALA A 191 -15.69 -32.10 32.32
C ALA A 191 -16.86 -31.21 31.87
N THR A 192 -16.88 -30.81 30.59
CA THR A 192 -17.85 -29.86 30.03
C THR A 192 -18.86 -30.53 29.07
N GLY A 193 -18.77 -31.86 28.87
CA GLY A 193 -19.73 -32.66 28.10
C GLY A 193 -20.55 -33.57 29.00
#